data_AF-A0A200QLZ5-F1
#
_entry.id   AF-A0A200QLZ5-F1
#
_cell.length_a   1.000
_cell.length_b   1.000
_cell.length_c   1.000
_cell.angle_alpha   90.00
_cell.angle_beta   90.00
_cell.angle_gamma   90.00
#
_symmetry.space_group_name_H-M   'P 1'
#
loop_
_entity.id
_entity.type
_entity.pdbx_description
1 polymer ?
#
loop_
_entity_poly.entity_id
_entity_poly.type
_entity_poly.pdbx_seq_one_letter_code
_entity_poly.pdbx_strand_id
1 'polypeptide(L)'
;MHAYHVPRSFLNGESNTLILFEEIGGSPTQVNFETVTIGTICGNAYEGSTLQLSCQGGRSISAIQFASFGDPKGSCGSFQKGSCDAANTVSAVQKACVGQESCTINVSEATLGTSQCGNNVTKRLAVQAVC
;
A
#
# COMPACT_ATOMS: atom_id res chain seq x y z
N MET A 1 -12.81 -21.50 -12.05
CA MET A 1 -13.73 -20.51 -11.45
C MET A 1 -13.72 -19.27 -12.32
N HIS A 2 -14.89 -18.78 -12.74
CA HIS A 2 -15.02 -17.51 -13.45
C HIS A 2 -15.45 -16.45 -12.46
N ALA A 3 -14.63 -15.42 -12.27
CA ALA A 3 -14.96 -14.26 -11.45
C ALA A 3 -15.30 -13.08 -12.35
N TYR A 4 -16.34 -12.32 -11.98
CA TYR A 4 -16.69 -11.07 -12.63
C TYR A 4 -16.34 -9.91 -11.69
N HIS A 5 -15.41 -9.04 -12.11
CA HIS A 5 -15.02 -7.88 -11.32
C HIS A 5 -15.96 -6.72 -11.61
N VAL A 6 -16.65 -6.23 -10.58
CA VAL A 6 -17.42 -4.98 -10.65
C VAL A 6 -16.45 -3.81 -10.43
N PRO A 7 -16.25 -2.91 -11.41
CA PRO A 7 -15.38 -1.75 -11.25
C PRO A 7 -15.82 -0.88 -10.09
N ARG A 8 -14.85 -0.36 -9.32
CA ARG A 8 -15.14 0.53 -8.18
C ARG A 8 -15.90 1.79 -8.58
N SER A 9 -15.72 2.25 -9.82
CA SER A 9 -16.44 3.40 -10.39
C SER A 9 -17.95 3.16 -10.56
N PHE A 10 -18.42 1.92 -10.49
CA PHE A 10 -19.85 1.59 -10.56
C PHE A 10 -20.51 1.56 -9.17
N LEU A 11 -19.72 1.68 -8.10
CA LEU A 11 -20.19 1.62 -6.71
C LEU A 11 -20.35 3.03 -6.12
N ASN A 12 -21.49 3.27 -5.47
CA ASN A 12 -21.74 4.40 -4.60
C ASN A 12 -21.11 4.18 -3.21
N GLY A 13 -20.78 5.26 -2.51
CA GLY A 13 -20.13 5.22 -1.20
C GLY A 13 -20.98 4.73 -0.03
N GLU A 14 -22.29 4.51 -0.24
CA GLU A 14 -23.22 4.09 0.81
C GLU A 14 -23.91 2.78 0.44
N SER A 15 -24.98 2.85 -0.36
CA SER A 15 -25.80 1.70 -0.75
C SER A 15 -25.74 1.44 -2.25
N ASN A 16 -25.63 0.17 -2.62
CA ASN A 16 -25.58 -0.30 -3.99
C ASN A 16 -26.61 -1.42 -4.18
N THR A 17 -27.28 -1.46 -5.33
CA THR A 17 -28.21 -2.54 -5.70
C THR A 17 -27.62 -3.31 -6.87
N LEU A 18 -27.47 -4.63 -6.69
CA LEU A 18 -27.04 -5.54 -7.74
C LEU A 18 -28.24 -6.35 -8.23
N ILE A 19 -28.46 -6.36 -9.55
CA ILE A 19 -29.51 -7.14 -10.19
C ILE A 19 -28.85 -8.28 -10.96
N LEU A 20 -29.18 -9.52 -10.60
CA LEU A 20 -28.75 -10.72 -11.34
C LEU A 20 -29.90 -11.22 -12.20
N PHE A 21 -29.60 -11.46 -13.47
CA PHE A 21 -30.50 -12.15 -14.38
C PHE A 21 -30.04 -13.60 -14.48
N GLU A 22 -30.96 -14.53 -14.24
CA GLU A 22 -30.74 -15.93 -14.49
C GLU A 22 -30.82 -16.19 -16.00
N GLU A 23 -29.77 -16.77 -16.58
CA GLU A 23 -29.87 -17.36 -17.91
C GLU A 23 -30.35 -18.82 -17.80
N ILE A 24 -30.99 -19.32 -18.87
CA ILE A 24 -31.83 -20.52 -18.88
C ILE A 24 -31.18 -21.71 -18.14
N GLY A 25 -31.81 -22.11 -17.02
CA GLY A 25 -31.49 -23.34 -16.29
C GLY A 25 -30.38 -23.24 -15.24
N GLY A 26 -29.89 -22.04 -14.94
CA GLY A 26 -28.97 -21.79 -13.83
C GLY A 26 -29.66 -21.74 -12.46
N SER A 27 -28.87 -21.78 -11.37
CA SER A 27 -29.37 -21.52 -10.01
C SER A 27 -28.58 -20.37 -9.37
N PRO A 28 -29.22 -19.23 -9.04
CA PRO A 28 -28.53 -18.08 -8.47
C PRO A 28 -28.05 -18.31 -7.02
N THR A 29 -28.48 -19.39 -6.36
CA THR A 29 -28.08 -19.73 -4.98
C THR A 29 -26.60 -20.07 -4.82
N GLN A 30 -25.89 -20.34 -5.92
CA GLN A 30 -24.47 -20.69 -5.91
C GLN A 30 -23.55 -19.48 -6.09
N VAL A 31 -24.11 -18.28 -6.27
CA VAL A 31 -23.32 -17.05 -6.43
C VAL A 31 -22.78 -16.62 -5.08
N ASN A 32 -21.45 -16.46 -5.00
CA ASN A 32 -20.78 -15.89 -3.83
C ASN A 32 -20.29 -14.46 -4.13
N PHE A 33 -20.38 -13.59 -3.14
CA PHE A 33 -19.92 -12.21 -3.24
C PHE A 33 -18.69 -12.00 -2.38
N GLU A 34 -17.62 -11.54 -3.01
CA GLU A 34 -16.39 -11.18 -2.32
C GLU A 34 -16.09 -9.71 -2.55
N THR A 35 -15.94 -8.97 -1.46
CA THR A 35 -15.48 -7.59 -1.52
C THR A 35 -13.97 -7.56 -1.68
N VAL A 36 -13.50 -6.97 -2.77
CA VAL A 36 -12.08 -6.66 -2.96
C VAL A 36 -11.81 -5.27 -2.41
N THR A 37 -11.41 -5.17 -1.15
CA THR A 37 -10.82 -3.93 -0.63
C THR A 37 -9.40 -3.81 -1.14
N ILE A 38 -9.09 -2.68 -1.77
CA ILE A 38 -7.70 -2.29 -2.00
C ILE A 38 -7.11 -2.08 -0.59
N GLY A 39 -6.32 -3.05 -0.13
CA GLY A 39 -5.80 -3.06 1.23
C GLY A 39 -4.69 -2.03 1.33
N THR A 40 -4.89 -0.96 2.08
CA THR A 40 -3.78 -0.06 2.37
C THR A 40 -2.95 -0.70 3.48
N ILE A 41 -1.67 -0.91 3.20
CA ILE A 41 -0.70 -1.36 4.20
C ILE A 41 0.25 -0.22 4.52
N CYS A 42 0.71 -0.18 5.75
CA CYS A 42 1.63 0.84 6.22
C CYS A 42 2.74 0.19 7.03
N GLY A 43 3.88 0.85 7.05
CA GLY A 43 4.99 0.45 7.88
C GLY A 43 5.92 1.62 8.14
N ASN A 44 6.58 1.60 9.29
CA ASN A 44 7.66 2.54 9.56
C ASN A 44 8.74 1.86 10.39
N ALA A 45 9.99 2.28 10.18
CA ALA A 45 11.14 1.80 10.93
C ALA A 45 12.22 2.87 10.98
N TYR A 46 13.03 2.84 12.05
CA TYR A 46 14.15 3.75 12.23
C TYR A 46 15.36 3.36 11.39
N GLU A 47 16.24 4.32 11.11
CA GLU A 47 17.52 4.09 10.47
C GLU A 47 18.32 2.98 11.19
N GLY A 48 18.93 2.09 10.42
CA GLY A 48 19.65 0.91 10.91
C GLY A 48 18.77 -0.33 11.11
N SER A 49 17.45 -0.22 10.96
CA SER A 49 16.52 -1.36 11.03
C SER A 49 16.01 -1.78 9.65
N THR A 50 15.28 -2.89 9.60
CA THR A 50 14.59 -3.35 8.38
C THR A 50 13.09 -3.11 8.49
N LEU A 51 12.47 -2.71 7.38
CA LEU A 51 11.03 -2.56 7.26
C LEU A 51 10.48 -3.63 6.34
N GLN A 52 9.60 -4.49 6.86
CA GLN A 52 8.89 -5.48 6.06
C GLN A 52 7.44 -5.04 5.82
N LEU A 53 6.99 -5.12 4.58
CA LEU A 53 5.61 -4.87 4.17
C LEU A 53 5.06 -6.13 3.50
N SER A 54 3.82 -6.48 3.80
CA SER A 54 3.14 -7.62 3.18
C SER A 54 1.66 -7.35 2.98
N CYS A 55 1.15 -7.78 1.82
CA CYS A 55 -0.26 -7.75 1.49
C CYS A 55 -0.94 -9.05 1.91
N GLN A 56 -2.16 -8.96 2.44
CA GLN A 56 -2.94 -10.12 2.85
C GLN A 56 -3.59 -10.79 1.62
N GLY A 57 -3.78 -12.12 1.70
CA GLY A 57 -4.53 -12.88 0.69
C GLY A 57 -3.79 -13.06 -0.65
N GLY A 58 -2.46 -13.13 -0.63
CA GLY A 58 -1.64 -13.38 -1.82
C GLY A 58 -1.67 -12.27 -2.87
N ARG A 59 -2.00 -11.05 -2.45
CA ARG A 59 -2.06 -9.88 -3.33
C ARG A 59 -0.68 -9.26 -3.44
N SER A 60 -0.36 -8.68 -4.58
CA SER A 60 0.85 -7.89 -4.75
C SER A 60 0.63 -6.42 -4.40
N ILE A 61 1.68 -5.75 -3.97
CA ILE A 61 1.70 -4.30 -3.77
C ILE A 61 1.56 -3.65 -5.14
N SER A 62 0.45 -2.99 -5.39
CA SER A 62 0.11 -2.35 -6.66
C SER A 62 0.73 -0.96 -6.81
N ALA A 63 0.78 -0.17 -5.73
CA ALA A 63 1.34 1.18 -5.76
C ALA A 63 1.85 1.63 -4.39
N ILE A 64 2.74 2.62 -4.38
CA ILE A 64 3.16 3.33 -3.17
C ILE A 64 2.40 4.66 -3.11
N GLN A 65 1.56 4.85 -2.09
CA GLN A 65 0.83 6.10 -1.87
C GLN A 65 1.72 7.17 -1.22
N PHE A 66 2.60 6.76 -0.31
CA PHE A 66 3.51 7.66 0.39
C PHE A 66 4.79 6.92 0.78
N ALA A 67 5.92 7.58 0.63
CA ALA A 67 7.18 7.16 1.24
C ALA A 67 8.01 8.39 1.59
N SER A 68 8.57 8.43 2.80
CA SER A 68 9.47 9.50 3.25
C SER A 68 10.48 8.95 4.25
N PHE A 69 11.75 9.33 4.05
CA PHE A 69 12.87 8.94 4.92
C PHE A 69 13.54 10.18 5.48
N GLY A 70 13.40 10.38 6.79
CA GLY A 70 13.78 11.61 7.48
C GLY A 70 12.97 11.73 8.77
N ASP A 71 12.20 12.80 8.91
CA ASP A 71 11.35 13.03 10.09
C ASP A 71 9.84 13.06 9.78
N PRO A 72 9.28 12.07 9.03
CA PRO A 72 7.87 12.08 8.66
C PRO A 72 6.97 12.22 9.90
N LYS A 73 5.81 12.88 9.73
CA LYS A 73 4.81 13.12 10.78
C LYS A 73 3.52 12.36 10.47
N GLY A 74 2.64 12.27 11.46
CA GLY A 74 1.36 11.56 11.34
C GLY A 74 1.48 10.04 11.47
N SER A 75 0.40 9.35 11.09
CA SER A 75 0.22 7.91 11.19
C SER A 75 -0.29 7.31 9.88
N CYS A 76 -0.44 5.98 9.82
CA CYS A 76 -1.00 5.29 8.64
C CYS A 76 -2.33 5.92 8.19
N GLY A 77 -2.42 6.31 6.92
CA GLY A 77 -3.56 7.04 6.35
C GLY A 77 -3.45 8.56 6.42
N SER A 78 -2.53 9.10 7.21
CA SER A 78 -2.34 10.55 7.43
C SER A 78 -0.86 10.98 7.45
N PHE A 79 0.01 10.16 6.85
CA PHE A 79 1.44 10.48 6.80
C PHE A 79 1.71 11.78 6.05
N GLN A 80 2.62 12.57 6.60
CA GLN A 80 3.05 13.84 6.04
C GLN A 80 4.57 13.91 6.06
N LYS A 81 5.15 14.59 5.07
CA LYS A 81 6.59 14.88 5.09
C LYS A 81 6.91 15.80 6.25
N GLY A 82 8.04 15.55 6.90
CA GLY A 82 8.55 16.38 7.98
C GLY A 82 9.36 17.57 7.47
N SER A 83 10.26 18.07 8.31
CA SER A 83 11.20 19.14 7.98
C SER A 83 12.34 18.66 7.06
N CYS A 84 12.61 17.36 6.98
CA CYS A 84 13.63 16.79 6.10
C CYS A 84 13.18 15.45 5.51
N ASP A 85 13.64 15.17 4.28
CA ASP A 85 13.29 13.98 3.50
C ASP A 85 14.43 13.64 2.53
N ALA A 86 14.64 12.35 2.26
CA ALA A 86 15.55 11.90 1.21
C ALA A 86 14.84 11.83 -0.15
N ALA A 87 15.43 12.46 -1.17
CA ALA A 87 14.82 12.62 -2.49
C ALA A 87 14.51 11.31 -3.22
N ASN A 88 15.32 10.27 -2.99
CA ASN A 88 15.20 8.97 -3.69
C ASN A 88 14.32 7.95 -2.94
N THR A 89 13.70 8.34 -1.81
CA THR A 89 12.94 7.40 -0.97
C THR A 89 11.81 6.72 -1.76
N VAL A 90 11.01 7.52 -2.47
CA VAL A 90 9.83 6.99 -3.20
C VAL A 90 10.25 6.01 -4.29
N SER A 91 11.26 6.37 -5.10
CA SER A 91 11.72 5.52 -6.19
C SER A 91 12.38 4.23 -5.70
N ALA A 92 13.15 4.29 -4.61
CA ALA A 92 13.75 3.13 -3.98
C ALA A 92 12.69 2.15 -3.45
N VAL A 93 11.70 2.66 -2.70
CA VAL A 93 10.60 1.85 -2.16
C VAL A 93 9.74 1.28 -3.29
N GLN A 94 9.43 2.07 -4.31
CA GLN A 94 8.62 1.63 -5.44
C GLN A 94 9.30 0.50 -6.22
N LYS A 95 10.60 0.63 -6.47
CA LYS A 95 11.40 -0.42 -7.14
C LYS A 95 11.49 -1.71 -6.31
N ALA A 96 11.53 -1.60 -4.99
CA ALA A 96 11.64 -2.75 -4.10
C ALA A 96 10.31 -3.50 -3.89
N CYS A 97 9.19 -2.76 -3.84
CA CYS A 97 7.92 -3.31 -3.36
C CYS A 97 6.85 -3.52 -4.43
N VAL A 98 6.76 -2.64 -5.43
CA VAL A 98 5.66 -2.75 -6.41
C VAL A 98 5.80 -4.03 -7.24
N GLY A 99 4.71 -4.77 -7.34
CA GLY A 99 4.63 -6.06 -8.03
C GLY A 99 4.92 -7.28 -7.13
N GLN A 100 5.34 -7.08 -5.88
CA GLN A 100 5.63 -8.18 -4.95
C GLN A 100 4.54 -8.32 -3.87
N GLU A 101 4.27 -9.55 -3.41
CA GLU A 101 3.32 -9.80 -2.30
C GLU A 101 3.86 -9.35 -0.94
N SER A 102 5.18 -9.39 -0.79
CA SER A 102 5.90 -8.83 0.34
C SER A 102 7.25 -8.27 -0.09
N CYS A 103 7.73 -7.26 0.63
CA CYS A 103 9.04 -6.67 0.40
C CYS A 103 9.70 -6.32 1.73
N THR A 104 11.03 -6.38 1.75
CA THR A 104 11.85 -5.97 2.89
C THR A 104 12.79 -4.87 2.44
N ILE A 105 12.81 -3.76 3.19
CA ILE A 105 13.60 -2.58 2.89
C ILE A 105 14.59 -2.38 4.04
N ASN A 106 15.88 -2.27 3.70
CA ASN A 106 16.91 -1.88 4.67
C ASN A 106 16.86 -0.37 4.84
N VAL A 107 16.53 0.12 6.05
CA VAL A 107 16.40 1.55 6.32
C VAL A 107 17.78 2.16 6.52
N SER A 108 18.34 2.67 5.43
CA SER A 108 19.66 3.29 5.40
C SER A 108 19.76 4.31 4.26
N GLU A 109 20.66 5.29 4.39
CA GLU A 109 20.94 6.25 3.31
C GLU A 109 21.48 5.58 2.04
N ALA A 110 22.16 4.44 2.15
CA ALA A 110 22.65 3.70 0.99
C ALA A 110 21.50 3.17 0.11
N THR A 111 20.35 2.88 0.73
CA THR A 111 19.18 2.29 0.04
C THR A 111 18.17 3.35 -0.36
N LEU A 112 17.92 4.33 0.52
CA LEU A 112 16.85 5.33 0.39
C LEU A 112 17.34 6.69 -0.15
N GLY A 113 18.67 6.85 -0.22
CA GLY A 113 19.34 8.10 -0.58
C GLY A 113 19.75 8.92 0.64
N THR A 114 20.70 9.82 0.42
CA THR A 114 21.18 10.75 1.44
C THR A 114 20.06 11.72 1.83
N SER A 115 19.73 11.74 3.11
CA SER A 115 18.78 12.71 3.66
C SER A 115 19.53 13.98 4.04
N GLN A 116 18.98 15.15 3.74
CA GLN A 116 19.54 16.45 4.15
C GLN A 116 19.17 16.79 5.62
N CYS A 117 18.93 15.77 6.44
CA CYS A 117 18.58 15.95 7.84
C CYS A 117 19.82 16.28 8.66
N GLY A 118 19.70 17.18 9.64
CA GLY A 118 20.78 17.45 10.58
C GLY A 118 21.12 16.22 11.43
N ASN A 119 22.37 16.13 11.91
CA ASN A 119 22.88 14.98 12.68
C ASN A 119 22.11 14.68 13.99
N ASN A 120 21.29 15.62 14.47
CA ASN A 120 20.48 15.45 15.69
C ASN A 120 19.09 14.87 15.42
N VAL A 121 18.75 14.57 14.16
CA VAL A 121 17.44 14.03 13.79
C VAL A 121 17.51 12.50 13.73
N THR A 122 16.71 11.82 14.55
CA THR A 122 16.51 10.37 14.43
C THR A 122 15.69 10.08 13.19
N LYS A 123 16.36 9.64 12.12
CA LYS A 123 15.72 9.37 10.83
C LYS A 123 14.86 8.12 10.92
N ARG A 124 13.67 8.17 10.32
CA ARG A 124 12.80 7.02 10.13
C ARG A 124 12.22 7.01 8.73
N LEU A 125 12.04 5.82 8.19
CA LEU A 125 11.28 5.58 6.97
C LEU A 125 9.81 5.36 7.36
N ALA A 126 8.90 6.06 6.69
CA ALA A 126 7.46 5.79 6.74
C ALA A 126 6.97 5.49 5.32
N VAL A 127 6.25 4.38 5.16
CA VAL A 127 5.69 3.92 3.88
C VAL A 127 4.21 3.63 4.03
N GLN A 128 3.45 4.06 3.04
CA GLN A 128 2.06 3.69 2.82
C GLN A 128 1.95 3.13 1.42
N ALA A 129 1.49 1.89 1.31
CA ALA A 129 1.39 1.16 0.07
C ALA A 129 -0.01 0.60 -0.10
N VAL A 130 -0.30 0.28 -1.35
CA VAL A 130 -1.58 -0.18 -1.83
C VAL A 130 -1.39 -1.62 -2.26
N CYS A 131 -2.17 -2.52 -1.66
CA CYS A 131 -2.49 -3.83 -2.18
C CYS A 131 -3.77 -3.64 -3.01
#